data_AF-A0A534LET1-F1
#
_entry.id   AF-A0A534LET1-F1
#
_cell.length_a   1.000
_cell.length_b   1.000
_cell.length_c   1.000
_cell.angle_alpha   90.00
_cell.angle_beta   90.00
_cell.angle_gamma   90.00
#
_symmetry.space_group_name_H-M   'P 1'
#
loop_
_entity.id
_entity.type
_entity.pdbx_description
1 polymer ?
#
loop_
_entity_poly.entity_id
_entity_poly.type
_entity_poly.pdbx_seq_one_letter_code
_entity_poly.pdbx_strand_id
1 'polypeptide(L)'
;MPLDPGTVHRFAMLERAVKSFAKTGRFDESLKLIEELLAIAPEDAGLSKLKARLAADLVKQATQAQKISAATEILGLVEAKLPSAHLGDDEKALLSKAKQSLYSM
;
A
#
# COMPACT_ATOMS: atom_id res chain seq x y z
N MET A 1 -28.17 -3.57 -19.76
CA MET A 1 -28.06 -5.03 -20.00
C MET A 1 -27.30 -5.62 -18.82
N PRO A 2 -27.73 -6.73 -18.21
CA PRO A 2 -26.96 -7.34 -17.11
C PRO A 2 -25.59 -7.79 -17.63
N LEU A 3 -24.56 -7.63 -16.79
CA LEU A 3 -23.22 -8.14 -17.09
C LEU A 3 -23.27 -9.66 -17.22
N ASP A 4 -22.51 -10.21 -18.17
CA ASP A 4 -22.40 -11.65 -18.28
C ASP A 4 -21.67 -12.24 -17.05
N PRO A 5 -21.98 -13.49 -16.65
CA PRO A 5 -21.38 -14.11 -15.48
C PRO A 5 -19.85 -14.24 -15.57
N GLY A 6 -19.28 -14.37 -16.77
CA GLY A 6 -17.84 -14.49 -16.98
C GLY A 6 -17.11 -13.18 -16.63
N THR A 7 -17.66 -12.05 -17.04
CA THR A 7 -17.17 -10.71 -16.72
C THR A 7 -17.16 -10.46 -15.21
N VAL A 8 -18.25 -10.81 -14.52
CA VAL A 8 -18.34 -10.66 -13.05
C VAL A 8 -17.33 -11.57 -12.34
N HIS A 9 -17.19 -12.81 -12.80
CA HIS A 9 -16.23 -13.75 -12.24
C HIS A 9 -14.78 -13.28 -12.43
N ARG A 10 -14.43 -12.83 -13.65
CA ARG A 10 -13.09 -12.29 -13.95
C ARG A 10 -12.78 -11.08 -13.10
N PHE A 11 -13.74 -10.16 -12.94
CA PHE A 11 -13.57 -8.99 -12.08
C PHE A 11 -13.27 -9.39 -10.63
N ALA A 12 -14.08 -10.28 -10.05
CA ALA A 12 -13.90 -10.71 -8.66
C ALA A 12 -12.58 -11.45 -8.43
N MET A 13 -12.14 -12.25 -9.41
CA MET A 13 -10.85 -12.94 -9.36
C MET A 13 -9.68 -11.94 -9.34
N LEU A 14 -9.67 -10.99 -10.28
CA LEU A 14 -8.61 -9.97 -10.35
C LEU A 14 -8.63 -9.06 -9.12
N GLU A 15 -9.81 -8.66 -8.63
CA GLU A 15 -9.94 -7.82 -7.44
C GLU A 15 -9.27 -8.49 -6.22
N ARG A 16 -9.51 -9.79 -6.03
CA ARG A 16 -8.87 -10.56 -4.94
C ARG A 16 -7.37 -10.65 -5.10
N ALA A 17 -6.88 -10.91 -6.30
CA ALA A 17 -5.46 -11.01 -6.59
C ALA A 17 -4.74 -9.67 -6.34
N VAL A 18 -5.28 -8.58 -6.88
CA VAL A 18 -4.81 -7.20 -6.67
C VAL A 18 -4.69 -6.88 -5.17
N LYS A 19 -5.76 -7.10 -4.39
CA LYS A 19 -5.73 -6.86 -2.94
C LYS A 19 -4.72 -7.74 -2.21
N SER A 20 -4.57 -9.00 -2.63
CA SER A 20 -3.60 -9.91 -2.02
C SER A 20 -2.17 -9.45 -2.26
N PHE A 21 -1.83 -9.07 -3.50
CA PHE A 21 -0.49 -8.57 -3.83
C PHE A 21 -0.17 -7.28 -3.08
N ALA A 22 -1.08 -6.30 -3.09
CA ALA A 22 -0.92 -5.03 -2.38
C ALA A 22 -0.72 -5.21 -0.87
N LYS A 23 -1.50 -6.10 -0.24
CA LYS A 23 -1.34 -6.43 1.19
C LYS A 23 0.04 -7.03 1.52
N THR A 24 0.64 -7.74 0.56
CA THR A 24 1.99 -8.32 0.71
C THR A 24 3.12 -7.38 0.29
N GLY A 25 2.82 -6.11 -0.02
CA GLY A 25 3.82 -5.14 -0.48
C GLY A 25 4.29 -5.35 -1.93
N ARG A 26 3.73 -6.32 -2.66
CA ARG A 26 4.05 -6.61 -4.06
C ARG A 26 3.25 -5.69 -4.99
N PHE A 27 3.52 -4.39 -4.89
CA PHE A 27 2.78 -3.37 -5.63
C PHE A 27 2.98 -3.47 -7.14
N ASP A 28 4.14 -3.89 -7.63
CA ASP A 28 4.38 -4.08 -9.08
C ASP A 28 3.44 -5.14 -9.68
N GLU A 29 3.26 -6.27 -9.01
CA GLU A 29 2.32 -7.31 -9.43
C GLU A 29 0.87 -6.84 -9.32
N SER A 30 0.54 -6.09 -8.26
CA SER A 30 -0.77 -5.46 -8.12
C SER A 30 -1.07 -4.47 -9.25
N LEU A 31 -0.07 -3.72 -9.74
CA LEU A 31 -0.21 -2.75 -10.83
C LEU A 31 -0.46 -3.41 -12.18
N LYS A 32 0.19 -4.54 -12.47
CA LYS A 32 -0.11 -5.31 -13.70
C LYS A 32 -1.57 -5.76 -13.73
N LEU A 33 -2.05 -6.30 -12.61
CA LEU A 33 -3.42 -6.84 -12.54
C LEU A 33 -4.50 -5.75 -12.46
N ILE A 34 -4.19 -4.57 -11.88
CA ILE A 34 -5.17 -3.49 -11.85
C ILE A 34 -5.44 -2.95 -13.25
N GLU A 35 -4.44 -2.90 -14.13
CA GLU A 35 -4.61 -2.50 -15.53
C GLU A 35 -5.63 -3.40 -16.25
N GLU A 36 -5.46 -4.72 -16.13
CA GLU A 36 -6.39 -5.70 -16.68
C GLU A 36 -7.81 -5.61 -16.10
N LEU A 37 -7.93 -5.27 -14.81
CA LEU A 37 -9.20 -5.12 -14.12
C LEU A 37 -9.93 -3.85 -14.56
N LEU A 38 -9.19 -2.74 -14.76
CA LEU A 38 -9.75 -1.47 -15.21
C LEU A 38 -10.36 -1.57 -16.62
N ALA A 39 -9.80 -2.44 -17.47
CA ALA A 39 -10.30 -2.70 -18.82
C ALA A 39 -11.62 -3.52 -18.89
N ILE A 40 -12.08 -4.13 -17.79
CA ILE A 40 -13.29 -4.98 -17.80
C ILE A 40 -14.56 -4.12 -17.89
N ALA A 41 -15.33 -4.22 -18.98
CA ALA A 41 -16.62 -3.54 -19.14
C ALA A 41 -16.55 -2.04 -18.71
N PRO A 42 -15.75 -1.22 -19.42
CA PRO A 42 -15.54 0.20 -19.07
C PRO A 42 -16.84 1.02 -19.08
N GLU A 43 -17.84 0.61 -19.85
CA GLU A 43 -19.16 1.22 -19.95
C GLU A 43 -20.08 0.92 -18.76
N ASP A 44 -19.75 -0.08 -17.91
CA ASP A 44 -20.57 -0.42 -16.77
C ASP A 44 -20.33 0.53 -15.59
N ALA A 45 -21.37 1.29 -15.24
CA ALA A 45 -21.31 2.29 -14.17
C ALA A 45 -21.14 1.67 -12.77
N GLY A 46 -21.62 0.44 -12.56
CA GLY A 46 -21.49 -0.28 -11.28
C GLY A 46 -20.06 -0.70 -11.03
N LEU A 47 -19.45 -1.39 -11.99
CA LEU A 47 -18.04 -1.79 -11.97
C LEU A 47 -17.13 -0.56 -11.93
N SER A 48 -17.44 0.51 -12.64
CA SER A 48 -16.66 1.76 -12.58
C SER A 48 -16.53 2.30 -11.15
N LYS A 49 -17.59 2.26 -10.35
CA LYS A 49 -17.54 2.65 -8.93
C LYS A 49 -16.66 1.70 -8.10
N LEU A 50 -16.74 0.39 -8.36
CA LEU A 50 -15.92 -0.60 -7.65
C LEU A 50 -14.44 -0.45 -7.99
N LYS A 51 -14.11 -0.26 -9.27
CA LYS A 51 -12.76 0.05 -9.76
C LYS A 51 -12.17 1.27 -9.08
N ALA A 52 -12.93 2.36 -9.00
CA ALA A 52 -12.48 3.58 -8.35
C ALA A 52 -12.18 3.37 -6.85
N ARG A 53 -13.03 2.62 -6.14
CA ARG A 53 -12.81 2.28 -4.72
C ARG A 53 -11.56 1.42 -4.54
N LEU A 54 -11.36 0.42 -5.41
CA LEU A 54 -10.17 -0.42 -5.40
C LEU A 54 -8.90 0.40 -5.65
N ALA A 55 -8.90 1.26 -6.67
CA ALA A 55 -7.78 2.13 -6.97
C ALA A 55 -7.45 3.08 -5.80
N ALA A 56 -8.47 3.67 -5.18
CA ALA A 56 -8.28 4.52 -4.00
C ALA A 56 -7.65 3.77 -2.82
N ASP A 57 -8.09 2.53 -2.57
CA ASP A 57 -7.52 1.68 -1.52
C ASP A 57 -6.05 1.33 -1.82
N LEU A 58 -5.73 0.99 -3.06
CA LEU A 58 -4.34 0.71 -3.48
C LEU A 58 -3.43 1.92 -3.34
N VAL A 59 -3.88 3.11 -3.74
CA VAL A 59 -3.12 4.36 -3.57
C VAL A 59 -2.84 4.61 -2.09
N LYS A 60 -3.82 4.40 -1.21
CA LYS A 60 -3.64 4.52 0.24
C LYS A 60 -2.62 3.53 0.77
N GLN A 61 -2.72 2.25 0.37
CA GLN A 61 -1.79 1.20 0.81
C GLN A 61 -0.36 1.47 0.32
N ALA A 62 -0.18 1.85 -0.94
CA ALA A 62 1.12 2.18 -1.52
C ALA A 62 1.76 3.38 -0.82
N THR A 63 0.97 4.43 -0.56
CA THR A 63 1.44 5.61 0.18
C THR A 63 1.89 5.25 1.60
N GLN A 64 1.11 4.41 2.29
CA GLN A 64 1.46 3.97 3.64
C GLN A 64 2.77 3.14 3.63
N ALA A 65 2.90 2.20 2.71
CA ALA A 65 4.11 1.40 2.55
C ALA A 65 5.34 2.26 2.25
N GLN A 66 5.21 3.25 1.36
CA GLN A 66 6.29 4.19 1.05
C GLN A 66 6.72 5.01 2.26
N LYS A 67 5.76 5.52 3.06
CA LYS A 67 6.05 6.26 4.29
C LYS A 67 6.78 5.39 5.32
N ILE A 68 6.37 4.13 5.47
CA ILE A 68 7.04 3.17 6.36
C ILE A 68 8.48 2.92 5.88
N SER A 69 8.70 2.71 4.57
CA SER A 69 10.05 2.55 4.01
C SER A 69 10.93 3.75 4.33
N ALA A 70 10.46 4.96 4.01
CA ALA A 70 11.18 6.19 4.26
C ALA A 70 11.49 6.40 5.75
N ALA A 71 10.53 6.14 6.64
CA ALA A 71 10.74 6.23 8.09
C ALA A 71 11.79 5.23 8.59
N THR A 72 11.78 4.00 8.05
CA THR A 72 12.77 2.96 8.38
C THR A 72 14.17 3.37 7.92
N GLU A 73 14.30 3.91 6.70
CA GLU A 73 15.57 4.40 6.15
C GLU A 73 16.12 5.58 6.97
N ILE A 74 15.28 6.53 7.37
CA ILE A 74 15.68 7.67 8.21
C ILE A 74 16.22 7.17 9.55
N LEU A 75 15.53 6.23 10.20
CA LEU A 75 16.00 5.64 11.46
C LEU A 75 17.33 4.92 11.30
N GLY A 76 17.51 4.14 10.23
CA GLY A 76 18.78 3.49 9.93
C GLY A 76 19.92 4.48 9.68
N LEU A 77 19.65 5.60 8.99
CA LEU A 77 20.63 6.66 8.79
C LEU A 77 21.01 7.36 10.10
N VAL A 78 20.03 7.61 10.97
CA VAL A 78 20.28 8.18 12.31
C VAL A 78 21.18 7.27 13.13
N GLU A 79 20.90 5.96 13.16
CA GLU A 79 21.72 4.97 13.87
C GLU A 79 23.13 4.83 13.30
N ALA A 80 23.27 4.92 11.98
CA ALA A 80 24.57 4.77 11.31
C ALA A 80 25.45 6.03 11.40
N LYS A 81 24.85 7.22 11.40
CA LYS A 81 25.59 8.49 11.28
C LYS A 81 25.71 9.28 12.57
N LEU A 82 24.81 9.11 13.55
CA LEU A 82 24.88 9.83 14.82
C LEU A 82 25.55 8.95 15.89
N PRO A 83 26.71 9.37 16.44
CA PRO A 83 27.31 8.67 17.56
C PRO A 83 26.36 8.70 18.76
N SER A 84 26.04 7.52 19.30
CA SER A 84 25.13 7.40 20.46
C SER A 84 25.62 8.16 21.71
N ALA A 85 26.94 8.38 21.81
CA ALA A 85 27.57 9.18 22.85
C ALA A 85 27.22 10.69 22.78
N HIS A 86 26.78 11.18 21.62
CA HIS A 86 26.39 12.59 21.43
C HIS A 86 24.91 12.85 21.77
N LEU A 87 24.13 11.80 22.02
CA LEU A 87 22.70 11.90 22.29
C LEU A 87 22.43 11.85 23.80
N GLY A 88 21.66 12.82 24.30
CA GLY A 88 21.14 12.83 25.66
C GLY A 88 19.95 11.89 25.82
N ASP A 89 19.41 11.84 27.04
CA ASP A 89 18.27 10.98 27.36
C ASP A 89 16.99 11.44 26.63
N ASP A 90 16.83 12.74 26.42
CA ASP A 90 15.70 13.32 25.70
C ASP A 90 15.69 12.92 24.22
N GLU A 91 16.82 13.04 23.51
CA GLU A 91 16.91 12.64 22.10
C GLU A 91 16.71 11.13 21.93
N LYS A 92 17.26 10.32 22.86
CA LYS A 92 17.05 8.87 22.87
C LYS A 92 15.59 8.52 23.09
N ALA A 93 14.89 9.21 23.98
CA ALA A 93 13.46 9.04 24.22
C ALA A 93 12.62 9.42 22.99
N LEU A 94 12.94 10.52 22.31
CA LEU A 94 12.28 10.92 21.06
C LEU A 94 12.43 9.87 19.96
N LEU A 95 13.65 9.38 19.73
CA LEU A 95 13.92 8.33 18.74
C LEU A 95 13.25 7.01 19.10
N SER A 96 13.23 6.64 20.38
CA SER A 96 12.54 5.44 20.87
C SER A 96 11.03 5.53 20.63
N LYS A 97 10.40 6.67 20.93
CA LYS A 97 8.98 6.91 20.67
C LYS A 97 8.66 6.90 19.18
N ALA A 98 9.54 7.44 18.34
CA ALA A 98 9.38 7.40 16.89
C ALA A 98 9.44 5.96 16.35
N LYS A 99 10.38 5.14 16.83
CA LYS A 99 10.48 3.71 16.51
C LYS A 99 9.21 2.95 16.93
N GLN A 100 8.74 3.16 18.15
CA GLN A 100 7.52 2.51 18.64
C GLN A 100 6.30 2.86 17.78
N SER A 101 6.17 4.14 17.40
CA SER A 101 5.09 4.59 16.50
C SER A 101 5.15 3.89 15.14
N LEU A 102 6.35 3.64 14.61
CA LEU A 102 6.52 2.96 13.32
C LEU A 102 6.13 1.47 13.39
N TYR A 103 6.49 0.77 14.46
CA TYR A 103 6.18 -0.66 14.64
C TYR A 103 4.75 -0.93 15.14
N SER A 104 4.03 0.10 15.58
CA SER A 104 2.64 -0.01 16.05
C SER A 104 1.60 0.33 14.97
N MET A 105 2.04 0.69 13.75
CA MET A 105 1.18 0.88 12.58
C MET A 105 0.91 -0.43 11.84
#